data_AF-A0A7C4FFL2-F1
#
_entry.id   AF-A0A7C4FFL2-F1
#
_cell.length_a   1.000
_cell.length_b   1.000
_cell.length_c   1.000
_cell.angle_alpha   90.00
_cell.angle_beta   90.00
_cell.angle_gamma   90.00
#
_symmetry.space_group_name_H-M   'P 1'
#
loop_
_entity.id
_entity.type
_entity.pdbx_description
1 polymer ?
#
loop_
_entity_poly.entity_id
_entity_poly.type
_entity_poly.pdbx_seq_one_letter_code
_entity_poly.pdbx_strand_id
1 'polypeptide(L)'
;MVSLTVLKAVKVTPALIARFALLPFRRVQNPCLYCPGICLASCPTFLESGNLALSPLGYSRSPALWEEKCAKCWRCTLECPLGYKLPEAFGRPLKIEVEVVRGGVPLLVSVEGLDTEYAEKLSERLGAGLAVVRGLDTRYTRGGPLDRRSLERVRKRLAVFAKVLALSPEAAHALGLEFLPLHLSELGVEIDHEGVVHIPCLLRGLEARIIDSLRKAGARITGADRDSCLKVKPREQVLYLCPRARQLKLLSVYDLIAR
;
A
#
# COMPACT_ATOMS: atom_id res chain seq x y z
N MET A 1 -19.41 -7.20 7.83
CA MET A 1 -20.25 -6.76 6.70
C MET A 1 -19.47 -5.73 5.89
N VAL A 2 -19.13 -6.04 4.63
CA VAL A 2 -18.42 -5.09 3.75
C VAL A 2 -19.45 -4.12 3.18
N SER A 3 -19.30 -2.83 3.46
CA SER A 3 -20.19 -1.80 2.92
C SER A 3 -20.01 -1.69 1.41
N LEU A 4 -21.06 -1.96 0.65
CA LEU A 4 -21.11 -1.92 -0.83
C LEU A 4 -21.05 -0.48 -1.41
N THR A 5 -20.84 0.54 -0.58
CA THR A 5 -20.90 1.97 -0.96
C THR A 5 -19.75 2.48 -1.83
N VAL A 6 -18.79 1.64 -2.24
CA VAL A 6 -17.65 2.06 -3.08
C VAL A 6 -17.50 1.22 -4.35
N LEU A 7 -18.61 0.82 -4.97
CA LEU A 7 -18.61 0.53 -6.41
C LEU A 7 -18.77 1.86 -7.15
N LYS A 8 -17.66 2.57 -7.41
CA LYS A 8 -17.65 3.59 -8.47
C LYS A 8 -18.12 2.86 -9.74
N ALA A 9 -19.25 3.28 -10.30
CA ALA A 9 -19.88 2.61 -11.43
C ALA A 9 -18.84 2.25 -12.50
N VAL A 10 -18.53 0.96 -12.63
CA VAL A 10 -17.79 0.47 -13.79
C VAL A 10 -18.74 0.67 -14.95
N LYS A 11 -18.40 1.53 -15.91
CA LYS A 11 -19.16 1.62 -17.16
C LYS A 11 -18.93 0.31 -17.91
N VAL A 12 -19.73 -0.69 -17.57
CA VAL A 12 -19.77 -1.97 -18.24
C VAL A 12 -20.35 -1.71 -19.62
N THR A 13 -19.49 -1.55 -20.61
CA THR A 13 -19.94 -1.39 -22.00
C THR A 13 -20.34 -2.76 -22.56
N PRO A 14 -21.28 -2.82 -23.52
CA PRO A 14 -21.60 -4.07 -24.22
C PRO A 14 -20.36 -4.75 -24.82
N ALA A 15 -19.37 -3.96 -25.26
CA ALA A 15 -18.08 -4.45 -25.73
C ALA A 15 -17.24 -5.10 -24.62
N LEU A 16 -17.28 -4.57 -23.39
CA LEU A 16 -16.62 -5.18 -22.24
C LEU A 16 -17.30 -6.52 -21.89
N ILE A 17 -18.63 -6.59 -21.89
CA ILE A 17 -19.41 -7.82 -21.66
C ILE A 17 -19.10 -8.87 -22.73
N ALA A 18 -19.13 -8.49 -24.01
CA ALA A 18 -18.81 -9.38 -25.12
C ALA A 18 -17.38 -9.91 -25.02
N ARG A 19 -16.42 -9.04 -24.66
CA ARG A 19 -15.04 -9.47 -24.37
C ARG A 19 -14.97 -10.44 -23.19
N PHE A 20 -15.73 -10.22 -22.12
CA PHE A 20 -15.81 -11.16 -21.00
C PHE A 20 -16.39 -12.52 -21.40
N ALA A 21 -17.47 -12.52 -22.20
CA ALA A 21 -18.17 -13.72 -22.65
C ALA A 21 -17.37 -14.58 -23.66
N LEU A 22 -16.49 -13.94 -24.44
CA LEU A 22 -15.67 -14.59 -25.47
C LEU A 22 -14.29 -15.03 -24.96
N LEU A 23 -13.93 -14.75 -23.70
CA LEU A 23 -12.67 -15.22 -23.14
C LEU A 23 -12.74 -16.74 -22.90
N PRO A 24 -11.81 -17.54 -23.43
CA PRO A 24 -11.82 -18.99 -23.22
C PRO A 24 -11.67 -19.30 -21.73
N PHE A 25 -12.67 -19.98 -21.17
CA PHE A 25 -12.82 -20.34 -19.76
C PHE A 25 -11.87 -21.48 -19.35
N ARG A 26 -10.55 -21.27 -19.39
CA ARG A 26 -9.59 -22.19 -18.77
C ARG A 26 -8.70 -21.48 -17.76
N ARG A 27 -9.06 -21.73 -16.49
CA ARG A 27 -8.36 -21.55 -15.21
C ARG A 27 -8.09 -20.12 -14.74
N VAL A 28 -9.16 -19.40 -14.41
CA VAL A 28 -9.22 -18.76 -13.08
C VAL A 28 -9.86 -19.82 -12.17
N GLN A 29 -9.12 -20.38 -11.21
CA GLN A 29 -9.68 -21.41 -10.33
C GLN A 29 -10.84 -20.81 -9.51
N ASN A 30 -11.83 -21.65 -9.20
CA ASN A 30 -12.80 -21.35 -8.13
C ASN A 30 -12.06 -20.82 -6.90
N PRO A 31 -12.49 -19.71 -6.27
CA PRO A 31 -13.87 -19.19 -6.25
C PRO A 31 -14.09 -17.86 -7.02
N CYS A 32 -13.31 -17.50 -8.05
CA CYS A 32 -13.56 -16.24 -8.76
C CYS A 32 -14.91 -16.26 -9.52
N LEU A 33 -15.89 -15.49 -9.04
CA LEU A 33 -17.24 -15.44 -9.62
C LEU A 33 -17.41 -14.41 -10.76
N TYR A 34 -16.30 -13.83 -11.26
CA TYR A 34 -16.36 -12.73 -12.22
C TYR A 34 -17.32 -11.61 -11.76
N CYS A 35 -17.18 -11.19 -10.49
CA CYS A 35 -17.78 -9.96 -9.96
C CYS A 35 -17.56 -8.80 -10.94
N PRO A 36 -18.32 -7.68 -10.91
CA PRO A 36 -18.44 -6.69 -12.00
C PRO A 36 -17.15 -5.88 -12.29
N GLY A 37 -16.05 -6.56 -12.60
CA GLY A 37 -14.73 -6.01 -12.88
C GLY A 37 -14.08 -5.31 -11.69
N ILE A 38 -14.44 -5.57 -10.43
CA ILE A 38 -13.92 -4.79 -9.27
C ILE A 38 -12.39 -4.74 -9.26
N CYS A 39 -11.72 -5.89 -9.41
CA CYS A 39 -10.26 -5.96 -9.46
C CYS A 39 -9.64 -5.21 -10.65
N LEU A 40 -10.37 -5.08 -11.77
CA LEU A 40 -9.96 -4.31 -12.94
C LEU A 40 -10.12 -2.81 -12.68
N ALA A 41 -11.30 -2.40 -12.20
CA ALA A 41 -11.63 -1.02 -11.87
C ALA A 41 -10.77 -0.46 -10.73
N SER A 42 -10.17 -1.34 -9.93
CA SER A 42 -9.23 -0.99 -8.88
C SER A 42 -7.77 -1.03 -9.34
N CYS A 43 -7.46 -1.53 -10.54
CA CYS A 43 -6.09 -1.73 -10.99
C CYS A 43 -5.57 -0.48 -11.74
N PRO A 44 -4.61 0.28 -11.18
CA PRO A 44 -4.11 1.50 -11.84
C PRO A 44 -3.44 1.21 -13.19
N THR A 45 -2.75 0.08 -13.34
CA THR A 45 -2.15 -0.31 -14.62
C THR A 45 -3.21 -0.52 -15.71
N PHE A 46 -4.34 -1.13 -15.36
CA PHE A 46 -5.45 -1.30 -16.29
C PHE A 46 -6.15 0.03 -16.60
N LEU A 47 -6.42 0.85 -15.57
CA LEU A 47 -7.07 2.15 -15.75
C LEU A 47 -6.29 3.08 -16.67
N GLU A 48 -4.95 3.07 -16.58
CA GLU A 48 -4.09 3.90 -17.44
C GLU A 48 -3.96 3.30 -18.86
N SER A 49 -3.82 1.99 -18.99
CA SER A 49 -3.53 1.36 -20.30
C SER A 49 -4.76 0.98 -21.11
N GLY A 50 -5.92 0.78 -20.46
CA GLY A 50 -7.12 0.17 -21.07
C GLY A 50 -6.92 -1.28 -21.54
N ASN A 51 -5.76 -1.89 -21.30
CA ASN A 51 -5.39 -3.20 -21.83
C ASN A 51 -5.71 -4.30 -20.82
N LEU A 52 -6.67 -5.18 -21.15
CA LEU A 52 -7.08 -6.27 -20.27
C LEU A 52 -5.95 -7.27 -19.97
N ALA A 53 -4.94 -7.40 -20.84
CA ALA A 53 -3.75 -8.21 -20.55
C ALA A 53 -2.90 -7.60 -19.42
N LEU A 54 -2.96 -6.28 -19.23
CA LEU A 54 -2.28 -5.53 -18.17
C LEU A 54 -3.22 -5.28 -16.98
N SER A 55 -3.84 -6.36 -16.51
CA SER A 55 -4.80 -6.34 -15.40
C SER A 55 -4.70 -7.61 -14.56
N PRO A 56 -5.30 -7.67 -13.35
CA PRO A 56 -5.30 -8.88 -12.52
C PRO A 56 -5.79 -10.14 -13.25
N LEU A 57 -6.74 -10.00 -14.18
CA LEU A 57 -7.19 -11.14 -15.00
C LEU A 57 -6.17 -11.52 -16.07
N GLY A 58 -5.50 -10.56 -16.69
CA GLY A 58 -4.40 -10.84 -17.63
C GLY A 58 -3.21 -11.50 -16.95
N TYR A 59 -2.81 -10.96 -15.80
CA TYR A 59 -1.77 -11.51 -14.91
C TYR A 59 -2.06 -12.94 -14.48
N SER A 60 -3.34 -13.28 -14.25
CA SER A 60 -3.74 -14.65 -13.93
C SER A 60 -3.38 -15.69 -14.99
N ARG A 61 -3.31 -15.25 -16.25
CA ARG A 61 -3.09 -16.10 -17.43
C ARG A 61 -1.64 -16.09 -17.89
N SER A 62 -0.97 -14.96 -17.72
CA SER A 62 0.44 -14.79 -18.08
C SER A 62 1.22 -14.21 -16.89
N PRO A 63 1.80 -15.07 -16.03
CA PRO A 63 2.60 -14.64 -14.89
C PRO A 63 3.78 -13.72 -15.27
N ALA A 64 4.37 -13.88 -16.45
CA ALA A 64 5.43 -12.98 -16.94
C ALA A 64 4.97 -11.51 -17.03
N LEU A 65 3.73 -11.26 -17.47
CA LEU A 65 3.18 -9.90 -17.51
C LEU A 65 2.99 -9.32 -16.11
N TRP A 66 2.70 -10.16 -15.13
CA TRP A 66 2.62 -9.71 -13.74
C TRP A 66 4.00 -9.30 -13.22
N GLU A 67 5.04 -10.09 -13.49
CA GLU A 67 6.41 -9.79 -13.05
C GLU A 67 6.87 -8.44 -13.60
N GLU A 68 6.64 -8.21 -14.90
CA GLU A 68 7.15 -7.02 -15.60
C GLU A 68 6.26 -5.79 -15.50
N LYS A 69 4.93 -5.94 -15.57
CA LYS A 69 4.00 -4.82 -15.81
C LYS A 69 3.08 -4.51 -14.64
N CYS A 70 2.92 -5.42 -13.66
CA CYS A 70 2.13 -5.13 -12.47
C CYS A 70 2.84 -4.10 -11.59
N ALA A 71 2.11 -3.10 -11.11
CA ALA A 71 2.61 -2.12 -10.14
C ALA A 71 2.78 -2.70 -8.71
N LYS A 72 2.32 -3.94 -8.47
CA LYS A 72 2.28 -4.60 -7.15
C LYS A 72 1.71 -3.71 -6.04
N CYS A 73 0.61 -3.01 -6.36
CA CYS A 73 -0.10 -2.13 -5.43
C CYS A 73 -1.14 -2.86 -4.57
N TRP A 74 -1.41 -4.14 -4.84
CA TRP A 74 -2.30 -5.02 -4.06
C TRP A 74 -3.77 -4.58 -3.94
N ARG A 75 -4.15 -3.46 -4.54
CA ARG A 75 -5.50 -2.91 -4.50
C ARG A 75 -6.57 -3.90 -4.99
N CYS A 76 -6.26 -4.67 -6.02
CA CYS A 76 -7.14 -5.72 -6.55
C CYS A 76 -7.42 -6.86 -5.58
N THR A 77 -6.48 -7.19 -4.70
CA THR A 77 -6.67 -8.19 -3.64
C THR A 77 -7.53 -7.61 -2.52
N LEU A 78 -7.22 -6.38 -2.10
CA LEU A 78 -7.91 -5.70 -1.00
C LEU A 78 -9.38 -5.42 -1.31
N GLU A 79 -9.69 -5.07 -2.55
CA GLU A 79 -11.07 -4.77 -2.98
C GLU A 79 -11.83 -6.01 -3.44
N CYS A 80 -11.20 -7.19 -3.51
CA CYS A 80 -11.90 -8.40 -3.90
C CYS A 80 -12.86 -8.84 -2.79
N PRO A 81 -14.19 -8.90 -3.04
CA PRO A 81 -15.16 -9.28 -2.01
C PRO A 81 -15.00 -10.74 -1.55
N LEU A 82 -14.31 -11.56 -2.35
CA LEU A 82 -14.02 -12.96 -2.07
C LEU A 82 -12.61 -13.16 -1.49
N GLY A 83 -11.86 -12.08 -1.26
CA GLY A 83 -10.48 -12.15 -0.76
C GLY A 83 -9.52 -12.91 -1.69
N TYR A 84 -9.77 -12.89 -3.00
CA TYR A 84 -8.98 -13.67 -3.96
C TYR A 84 -7.54 -13.14 -4.03
N LYS A 85 -6.57 -14.04 -3.81
CA LYS A 85 -5.12 -13.75 -3.68
C LYS A 85 -4.35 -13.66 -5.00
N LEU A 86 -4.92 -13.02 -6.02
CA LEU A 86 -4.42 -13.07 -7.41
C LEU A 86 -3.14 -12.26 -7.71
N PRO A 87 -2.48 -11.64 -6.73
CA PRO A 87 -1.06 -11.29 -6.85
C PRO A 87 -0.15 -11.93 -5.79
N GLU A 88 -0.70 -12.54 -4.72
CA GLU A 88 0.09 -13.24 -3.66
C GLU A 88 0.46 -14.63 -4.11
N ALA A 89 -0.30 -15.20 -5.03
CA ALA A 89 -0.06 -16.52 -5.59
C ALA A 89 1.09 -16.54 -6.62
N PHE A 90 1.49 -15.38 -7.15
CA PHE A 90 2.57 -15.29 -8.12
C PHE A 90 3.89 -14.99 -7.41
N GLY A 91 4.87 -15.88 -7.58
CA GLY A 91 6.20 -15.74 -7.00
C GLY A 91 6.49 -16.71 -5.86
N ARG A 92 7.76 -16.74 -5.45
CA ARG A 92 8.24 -17.58 -4.36
C ARG A 92 7.98 -16.89 -3.01
N PRO A 93 7.75 -17.65 -1.93
CA PRO A 93 7.66 -17.08 -0.59
C PRO A 93 8.88 -16.23 -0.23
N LEU A 94 8.64 -15.01 0.22
CA LEU A 94 9.65 -14.05 0.60
C LEU A 94 9.88 -14.11 2.11
N LYS A 95 11.12 -14.34 2.53
CA LYS A 95 11.50 -14.29 3.94
C LYS A 95 11.73 -12.84 4.35
N ILE A 96 11.23 -12.50 5.54
CA ILE A 96 11.47 -11.21 6.17
C ILE A 96 12.11 -11.39 7.53
N GLU A 97 12.91 -10.43 7.94
CA GLU A 97 13.58 -10.41 9.22
C GLU A 97 13.45 -9.02 9.82
N VAL A 98 13.46 -8.91 11.14
CA VAL A 98 13.41 -7.64 11.84
C VAL A 98 14.58 -7.55 12.80
N GLU A 99 15.26 -6.41 12.77
CA GLU A 99 16.34 -6.04 13.66
C GLU A 99 15.91 -4.82 14.47
N VAL A 100 16.00 -4.88 15.79
CA VAL A 100 15.77 -3.71 16.65
C VAL A 100 17.11 -3.00 16.79
N VAL A 101 17.22 -1.86 16.13
CA VAL A 101 18.46 -1.06 16.07
C VAL A 101 18.58 -0.19 17.31
N ARG A 102 17.44 0.36 17.77
CA ARG A 102 17.37 1.22 18.96
C ARG A 102 16.11 0.90 19.76
N GLY A 103 16.25 0.65 21.06
CA GLY A 103 15.10 0.49 21.95
C GLY A 103 14.39 1.83 22.22
N GLY A 104 13.08 1.80 22.45
CA GLY A 104 12.29 2.98 22.78
C GLY A 104 10.79 2.75 22.57
N VAL A 105 9.97 3.69 23.08
CA VAL A 105 8.50 3.66 22.92
C VAL A 105 8.03 5.07 22.51
N PRO A 106 7.32 5.22 21.37
CA PRO A 106 6.94 4.16 20.43
C PRO A 106 8.16 3.56 19.69
N LEU A 107 8.02 2.32 19.22
CA LEU A 107 8.99 1.70 18.32
C LEU A 107 8.55 1.98 16.88
N LEU A 108 9.37 2.73 16.13
CA LEU A 108 9.14 2.98 14.71
C LEU A 108 9.68 1.82 13.88
N VAL A 109 8.87 1.28 12.96
CA VAL A 109 9.22 0.16 12.09
C VAL A 109 9.44 0.64 10.66
N SER A 110 10.68 0.56 10.21
CA SER A 110 11.12 0.90 8.86
C SER A 110 11.32 -0.34 7.99
N VAL A 111 11.36 -0.14 6.69
CA VAL A 111 11.66 -1.14 5.67
C VAL A 111 12.98 -0.79 5.02
N GLU A 112 13.91 -1.74 5.07
CA GLU A 112 15.24 -1.59 4.47
C GLU A 112 15.13 -1.25 2.97
N GLY A 113 15.88 -0.23 2.54
CA GLY A 113 15.90 0.26 1.16
C GLY A 113 14.70 1.12 0.75
N LEU A 114 13.75 1.36 1.66
CA LEU A 114 12.56 2.17 1.38
C LEU A 114 12.52 3.47 2.19
N ASP A 115 12.62 3.38 3.52
CA ASP A 115 12.37 4.51 4.42
C ASP A 115 13.37 4.63 5.59
N THR A 116 14.49 3.89 5.55
CA THR A 116 15.50 3.85 6.62
C THR A 116 16.04 5.23 7.01
N GLU A 117 16.40 6.07 6.04
CA GLU A 117 16.97 7.40 6.34
C GLU A 117 15.95 8.32 7.05
N TYR A 118 14.67 8.26 6.65
CA TYR A 118 13.63 8.98 7.37
C TYR A 118 13.45 8.39 8.77
N ALA A 119 13.51 7.07 8.90
CA ALA A 119 13.31 6.39 10.17
C ALA A 119 14.36 6.75 11.21
N GLU A 120 15.63 6.87 10.82
CA GLU A 120 16.72 7.31 11.70
C GLU A 120 16.48 8.74 12.20
N LYS A 121 16.26 9.69 11.27
CA LYS A 121 15.99 11.10 11.61
C LYS A 121 14.76 11.26 12.51
N LEU A 122 13.69 10.54 12.19
CA LEU A 122 12.44 10.59 12.97
C LEU A 122 12.58 9.93 14.34
N SER A 123 13.31 8.81 14.43
CA SER A 123 13.59 8.16 15.70
C SER A 123 14.36 9.10 16.64
N GLU A 124 15.37 9.80 16.12
CA GLU A 124 16.14 10.77 16.91
C GLU A 124 15.30 11.95 17.35
N ARG A 125 14.58 12.58 16.41
CA ARG A 125 13.74 13.75 16.70
C ARG A 125 12.66 13.45 17.73
N LEU A 126 12.02 12.28 17.64
CA LEU A 126 10.90 11.91 18.50
C LEU A 126 11.33 11.17 19.77
N GLY A 127 12.62 10.93 19.97
CA GLY A 127 13.11 10.05 21.07
C GLY A 127 12.54 8.63 21.00
N ALA A 128 12.16 8.19 19.80
CA ALA A 128 11.46 6.93 19.56
C ALA A 128 12.46 5.78 19.32
N GLY A 129 12.03 4.55 19.59
CA GLY A 129 12.79 3.36 19.19
C GLY A 129 12.78 3.17 17.67
N LEU A 130 13.69 2.34 17.16
CA LEU A 130 13.79 2.01 15.74
C LEU A 130 14.01 0.51 15.54
N ALA A 131 13.17 -0.09 14.68
CA ALA A 131 13.37 -1.42 14.14
C ALA A 131 13.34 -1.38 12.61
N VAL A 132 14.24 -2.15 11.98
CA VAL A 132 14.37 -2.24 10.53
C VAL A 132 13.93 -3.63 10.08
N VAL A 133 13.03 -3.68 9.11
CA VAL A 133 12.55 -4.93 8.50
C VAL A 133 13.22 -5.13 7.14
N ARG A 134 13.95 -6.24 7.02
CA ARG A 134 14.63 -6.65 5.78
C ARG A 134 13.73 -7.54 4.93
N GLY A 135 13.92 -7.48 3.61
CA GLY A 135 13.22 -8.31 2.62
C GLY A 135 11.78 -7.89 2.29
N LEU A 136 11.16 -6.97 3.05
CA LEU A 136 9.77 -6.60 2.84
C LEU A 136 9.54 -5.77 1.57
N ASP A 137 10.47 -4.89 1.19
CA ASP A 137 10.38 -4.11 -0.05
C ASP A 137 10.22 -5.02 -1.29
N THR A 138 10.87 -6.19 -1.27
CA THR A 138 10.82 -7.17 -2.37
C THR A 138 9.39 -7.61 -2.68
N ARG A 139 8.51 -7.70 -1.68
CA ARG A 139 7.08 -8.02 -1.88
C ARG A 139 6.36 -6.98 -2.73
N TYR A 140 6.79 -5.72 -2.64
CA TYR A 140 6.13 -4.61 -3.33
C TYR A 140 6.86 -4.21 -4.61
N THR A 141 8.07 -4.72 -4.85
CA THR A 141 8.83 -4.50 -6.10
C THR A 141 8.80 -5.70 -7.03
N ARG A 142 8.97 -6.91 -6.49
CA ARG A 142 8.95 -8.18 -7.24
C ARG A 142 7.66 -8.97 -7.06
N GLY A 143 6.97 -8.81 -5.93
CA GLY A 143 5.76 -9.58 -5.61
C GLY A 143 6.06 -10.92 -4.95
N GLY A 144 5.00 -11.66 -4.58
CA GLY A 144 5.10 -12.93 -3.85
C GLY A 144 4.48 -12.90 -2.46
N PRO A 145 4.10 -14.07 -1.92
CA PRO A 145 3.58 -14.19 -0.57
C PRO A 145 4.73 -14.02 0.43
N LEU A 146 4.43 -13.53 1.63
CA LEU A 146 5.41 -13.59 2.73
C LEU A 146 5.47 -15.01 3.27
N ASP A 147 6.67 -15.49 3.56
CA ASP A 147 6.87 -16.75 4.27
C ASP A 147 6.23 -16.65 5.66
N ARG A 148 5.29 -17.55 5.94
CA ARG A 148 4.46 -17.51 7.15
C ARG A 148 5.29 -17.59 8.43
N ARG A 149 6.33 -18.43 8.45
CA ARG A 149 7.18 -18.60 9.65
C ARG A 149 7.98 -17.34 9.95
N SER A 150 8.54 -16.71 8.91
CA SER A 150 9.27 -15.45 9.03
C SER A 150 8.36 -14.31 9.50
N LEU A 151 7.14 -14.21 8.94
CA LEU A 151 6.15 -13.20 9.34
C LEU A 151 5.70 -13.38 10.78
N GLU A 152 5.38 -14.61 11.21
CA GLU A 152 5.01 -14.90 12.59
C GLU A 152 6.14 -14.56 13.57
N ARG A 153 7.40 -14.85 13.21
CA ARG A 153 8.57 -14.49 14.02
C ARG A 153 8.74 -12.98 14.17
N VAL A 154 8.64 -12.23 13.06
CA VAL A 154 8.72 -10.77 13.07
C VAL A 154 7.60 -10.18 13.94
N ARG A 155 6.36 -10.63 13.76
CA ARG A 155 5.22 -10.16 14.57
C ARG A 155 5.41 -10.46 16.06
N LYS A 156 5.84 -11.68 16.42
CA LYS A 156 6.15 -12.02 17.82
C LYS A 156 7.22 -11.12 18.42
N ARG A 157 8.28 -10.81 17.65
CA ARG A 157 9.35 -9.93 18.10
C ARG A 157 8.90 -8.48 18.29
N LEU A 158 7.97 -7.99 17.46
CA LEU A 158 7.42 -6.64 17.59
C LEU A 158 6.35 -6.54 18.68
N ALA A 159 5.63 -7.63 18.98
CA ALA A 159 4.54 -7.65 19.97
C ALA A 159 5.00 -7.40 21.42
N VAL A 160 6.31 -7.49 21.71
CA VAL A 160 6.85 -7.20 23.06
C VAL A 160 6.87 -5.71 23.39
N PHE A 161 6.69 -4.84 22.39
CA PHE A 161 6.73 -3.39 22.57
C PHE A 161 5.32 -2.82 22.73
N ALA A 162 5.16 -1.86 23.64
CA ALA A 162 3.85 -1.31 24.00
C ALA A 162 3.15 -0.54 22.86
N LYS A 163 3.91 0.19 22.03
CA LYS A 163 3.40 0.91 20.85
C LYS A 163 4.37 0.73 19.70
N VAL A 164 3.89 0.20 18.58
CA VAL A 164 4.69 -0.07 17.38
C VAL A 164 4.02 0.59 16.18
N LEU A 165 4.73 1.50 15.52
CA LEU A 165 4.21 2.29 14.42
C LEU A 165 4.99 2.01 13.14
N ALA A 166 4.29 1.64 12.08
CA ALA A 166 4.88 1.48 10.76
C ALA A 166 5.14 2.85 10.11
N LEU A 167 6.36 3.05 9.62
CA LEU A 167 6.69 4.24 8.85
C LEU A 167 6.05 4.22 7.47
N SER A 168 6.02 3.09 6.77
CA SER A 168 5.46 2.99 5.41
C SER A 168 4.10 2.29 5.34
N PRO A 169 3.29 2.59 4.31
CA PRO A 169 2.10 1.81 3.99
C PRO A 169 2.41 0.31 3.79
N GLU A 170 3.57 0.00 3.22
CA GLU A 170 4.08 -1.35 3.03
C GLU A 170 4.23 -2.13 4.34
N ALA A 171 4.88 -1.52 5.35
CA ALA A 171 5.03 -2.11 6.69
C ALA A 171 3.68 -2.23 7.40
N ALA A 172 2.86 -1.18 7.38
CA ALA A 172 1.54 -1.17 8.00
C ALA A 172 0.67 -2.32 7.47
N HIS A 173 0.59 -2.44 6.14
CA HIS A 173 -0.21 -3.46 5.47
C HIS A 173 0.33 -4.90 5.68
N ALA A 174 1.63 -5.13 5.50
CA ALA A 174 2.17 -6.48 5.59
C ALA A 174 2.22 -7.01 7.02
N LEU A 175 2.62 -6.15 7.96
CA LEU A 175 2.84 -6.56 9.34
C LEU A 175 1.58 -6.41 10.19
N GLY A 176 0.59 -5.62 9.75
CA GLY A 176 -0.63 -5.34 10.50
C GLY A 176 -0.40 -4.32 11.61
N LEU A 177 0.45 -3.33 11.36
CA LEU A 177 0.83 -2.29 12.32
C LEU A 177 0.05 -1.00 12.05
N GLU A 178 -0.12 -0.18 13.08
CA GLU A 178 -0.68 1.17 12.89
C GLU A 178 0.30 2.05 12.09
N PHE A 179 -0.25 2.88 11.21
CA PHE A 179 0.53 3.72 10.32
C PHE A 179 0.89 5.04 10.99
N LEU A 180 2.17 5.44 10.99
CA LEU A 180 2.67 6.62 11.71
C LEU A 180 1.84 7.90 11.47
N PRO A 181 1.45 8.26 10.24
CA PRO A 181 0.58 9.41 9.98
C PRO A 181 -0.75 9.47 10.74
N LEU A 182 -1.23 8.36 11.32
CA LEU A 182 -2.41 8.34 12.17
C LEU A 182 -2.17 8.87 13.59
N HIS A 183 -0.91 9.07 13.98
CA HIS A 183 -0.53 9.44 15.35
C HIS A 183 0.31 10.72 15.41
N LEU A 184 0.43 11.48 14.32
CA LEU A 184 1.32 12.66 14.28
C LEU A 184 0.96 13.69 15.35
N SER A 185 -0.33 14.00 15.50
CA SER A 185 -0.80 14.94 16.54
C SER A 185 -0.52 14.43 17.96
N GLU A 186 -0.73 13.13 18.22
CA GLU A 186 -0.40 12.51 19.52
C GLU A 186 1.10 12.57 19.84
N LEU A 187 1.94 12.59 18.80
CA LEU A 187 3.40 12.67 18.90
C LEU A 187 3.90 14.12 18.92
N GLY A 188 3.01 15.12 18.97
CA GLY A 188 3.39 16.53 18.97
C GLY A 188 3.98 17.01 17.65
N VAL A 189 3.69 16.31 16.54
CA VAL A 189 4.17 16.68 15.21
C VAL A 189 3.15 17.59 14.54
N GLU A 190 3.62 18.75 14.08
CA GLU A 190 2.86 19.68 13.24
C GLU A 190 3.22 19.51 11.76
N ILE A 191 2.20 19.61 10.90
CA ILE A 191 2.33 19.47 9.45
C ILE A 191 1.87 20.77 8.79
N ASP A 192 2.84 21.56 8.34
CA ASP A 192 2.59 22.73 7.51
C ASP A 192 2.37 22.30 6.05
N HIS A 193 1.11 22.10 5.69
CA HIS A 193 0.69 21.80 4.32
C HIS A 193 -0.74 22.27 4.06
N GLU A 194 -0.94 22.92 2.92
CA GLU A 194 -2.26 23.20 2.35
C GLU A 194 -2.34 22.56 0.95
N GLY A 195 -3.34 21.69 0.72
CA GLY A 195 -3.49 21.03 -0.57
C GLY A 195 -4.08 19.64 -0.55
N VAL A 196 -3.87 18.93 -1.66
CA VAL A 196 -4.35 17.56 -1.89
C VAL A 196 -3.36 16.55 -1.30
N VAL A 197 -3.88 15.54 -0.61
CA VAL A 197 -3.09 14.42 -0.09
C VAL A 197 -3.35 13.15 -0.88
N HIS A 198 -2.29 12.44 -1.23
CA HIS A 198 -2.40 11.09 -1.80
C HIS A 198 -2.65 10.06 -0.70
N ILE A 199 -3.69 9.26 -0.88
CA ILE A 199 -4.06 8.16 0.02
C ILE A 199 -3.39 6.87 -0.48
N PRO A 200 -2.48 6.26 0.31
CA PRO A 200 -1.80 5.05 -0.09
C PRO A 200 -2.76 3.94 -0.47
N CYS A 201 -2.54 3.32 -1.64
CA CYS A 201 -3.35 2.21 -2.15
C CYS A 201 -3.54 1.05 -1.15
N LEU A 202 -2.54 0.79 -0.31
CA LEU A 202 -2.56 -0.25 0.72
C LEU A 202 -3.42 0.11 1.95
N LEU A 203 -3.73 1.39 2.14
CA LEU A 203 -4.41 1.94 3.31
C LEU A 203 -5.68 2.72 2.97
N ARG A 204 -6.29 2.47 1.79
CA ARG A 204 -7.52 3.17 1.35
C ARG A 204 -8.66 3.06 2.36
N GLY A 205 -8.80 1.92 3.04
CA GLY A 205 -9.80 1.73 4.09
C GLY A 205 -9.62 2.65 5.31
N LEU A 206 -8.46 3.30 5.45
CA LEU A 206 -8.14 4.22 6.54
C LEU A 206 -8.20 5.69 6.12
N GLU A 207 -8.67 5.99 4.90
CA GLU A 207 -8.65 7.35 4.34
C GLU A 207 -9.21 8.41 5.29
N ALA A 208 -10.42 8.20 5.82
CA ALA A 208 -11.07 9.17 6.70
C ALA A 208 -10.23 9.44 7.97
N ARG A 209 -9.64 8.38 8.56
CA ARG A 209 -8.78 8.50 9.75
C ARG A 209 -7.47 9.20 9.42
N ILE A 210 -6.88 8.93 8.26
CA ILE A 210 -5.66 9.59 7.79
C ILE A 210 -5.90 11.09 7.63
N ILE A 211 -6.97 11.48 6.93
CA ILE A 211 -7.29 12.90 6.70
C ILE A 211 -7.57 13.62 8.02
N ASP A 212 -8.34 13.01 8.92
CA ASP A 212 -8.63 13.56 10.24
C ASP A 212 -7.34 13.75 11.08
N SER A 213 -6.46 12.74 11.10
CA SER A 213 -5.18 12.83 11.80
C SER A 213 -4.29 13.95 11.26
N LEU A 214 -4.17 14.08 9.92
CA LEU A 214 -3.39 15.14 9.30
C LEU A 214 -3.94 16.53 9.62
N ARG A 215 -5.27 16.69 9.64
CA ARG A 215 -5.93 17.94 10.05
C ARG A 215 -5.65 18.29 11.50
N LYS A 216 -5.72 17.30 12.41
CA LYS A 216 -5.35 17.46 13.83
C LYS A 216 -3.87 17.83 14.01
N ALA A 217 -3.01 17.39 13.10
CA ALA A 217 -1.62 17.80 13.05
C ALA A 217 -1.39 19.17 12.37
N GLY A 218 -2.44 19.90 11.99
CA GLY A 218 -2.34 21.26 11.44
C GLY A 218 -2.48 21.39 9.92
N ALA A 219 -2.56 20.28 9.17
CA ALA A 219 -2.64 20.34 7.72
C ALA A 219 -4.03 20.77 7.20
N ARG A 220 -4.06 21.64 6.18
CA ARG A 220 -5.28 22.09 5.50
C ARG A 220 -5.53 21.26 4.24
N ILE A 221 -6.25 20.15 4.40
CA ILE A 221 -6.50 19.21 3.31
C ILE A 221 -7.69 19.65 2.46
N THR A 222 -7.43 20.04 1.20
CA THR A 222 -8.42 20.50 0.22
C THR A 222 -8.99 19.36 -0.65
N GLY A 223 -8.31 18.21 -0.69
CA GLY A 223 -8.78 17.03 -1.42
C GLY A 223 -7.96 15.77 -1.13
N ALA A 224 -8.44 14.64 -1.63
CA ALA A 224 -7.79 13.34 -1.51
C ALA A 224 -7.60 12.69 -2.90
N ASP A 225 -6.36 12.41 -3.26
CA ASP A 225 -6.03 11.64 -4.46
C ASP A 225 -5.97 10.14 -4.12
N ARG A 226 -6.91 9.38 -4.69
CA ARG A 226 -7.06 7.93 -4.50
C ARG A 226 -6.62 7.12 -5.72
N ASP A 227 -6.37 7.81 -6.82
CA ASP A 227 -6.27 7.22 -8.14
C ASP A 227 -4.84 7.25 -8.66
N SER A 228 -4.00 8.19 -8.19
CA SER A 228 -2.56 8.11 -8.47
C SER A 228 -1.92 6.91 -7.76
N CYS A 229 -1.03 6.25 -8.50
CA CYS A 229 -0.08 5.32 -7.96
C CYS A 229 1.30 5.82 -8.37
N LEU A 230 2.19 6.06 -7.41
CA LEU A 230 3.56 6.52 -7.65
C LEU A 230 4.33 5.67 -8.68
N LYS A 231 3.96 4.39 -8.83
CA LYS A 231 4.59 3.44 -9.76
C LYS A 231 4.02 3.46 -11.18
N VAL A 232 2.94 4.22 -11.42
CA VAL A 232 2.25 4.26 -12.72
C VAL A 232 2.20 5.69 -13.25
N LYS A 233 1.61 6.60 -12.48
CA LYS A 233 1.41 7.99 -12.88
C LYS A 233 1.31 8.89 -11.66
N PRO A 234 2.44 9.40 -11.13
CA PRO A 234 2.40 10.40 -10.08
C PRO A 234 1.79 11.71 -10.63
N ARG A 235 1.20 12.49 -9.73
CA ARG A 235 0.77 13.86 -9.96
C ARG A 235 1.65 14.84 -9.21
N GLU A 236 1.85 16.01 -9.79
CA GLU A 236 2.51 17.14 -9.14
C GLU A 236 1.56 17.80 -8.12
N GLN A 237 2.13 18.55 -7.17
CA GLN A 237 1.36 19.32 -6.17
C GLN A 237 0.46 18.48 -5.25
N VAL A 238 0.83 17.23 -5.00
CA VAL A 238 0.17 16.33 -4.06
C VAL A 238 1.15 15.96 -2.94
N LEU A 239 0.68 16.01 -1.68
CA LEU A 239 1.45 15.49 -0.55
C LEU A 239 1.32 13.96 -0.47
N TYR A 240 2.44 13.25 -0.64
CA TYR A 240 2.44 11.80 -0.62
C TYR A 240 2.70 11.21 0.77
N LEU A 241 1.85 10.28 1.18
CA LEU A 241 2.03 9.48 2.41
C LEU A 241 2.80 8.17 2.16
N CYS A 242 3.56 8.08 1.08
CA CYS A 242 4.39 6.92 0.78
C CYS A 242 5.84 7.39 0.61
N PRO A 243 6.81 6.77 1.31
CA PRO A 243 8.20 7.20 1.28
C PRO A 243 8.85 7.05 -0.12
N ARG A 244 8.25 6.23 -1.01
CA ARG A 244 8.69 6.12 -2.42
C ARG A 244 8.60 7.45 -3.18
N ALA A 245 7.78 8.41 -2.72
CA ALA A 245 7.65 9.70 -3.38
C ALA A 245 9.00 10.43 -3.49
N ARG A 246 9.89 10.26 -2.51
CA ARG A 246 11.23 10.83 -2.51
C ARG A 246 12.09 10.35 -3.67
N GLN A 247 11.99 9.06 -4.03
CA GLN A 247 12.72 8.49 -5.17
C GLN A 247 12.35 9.16 -6.50
N LEU A 248 11.17 9.80 -6.55
CA LEU A 248 10.66 10.56 -7.68
C LEU A 248 10.76 12.07 -7.48
N LYS A 249 11.46 12.54 -6.43
CA LYS A 249 11.59 13.95 -6.05
C LYS A 249 10.24 14.66 -5.81
N LEU A 250 9.23 13.90 -5.36
CA LEU A 250 7.92 14.42 -5.01
C LEU A 250 7.84 14.68 -3.51
N LEU A 251 7.07 15.69 -3.11
CA LEU A 251 6.89 16.04 -1.71
C LEU A 251 6.20 14.90 -0.93
N SER A 252 6.82 14.46 0.14
CA SER A 252 6.25 13.46 1.05
C SER A 252 5.99 14.03 2.43
N VAL A 253 5.08 13.40 3.19
CA VAL A 253 4.84 13.78 4.59
C VAL A 253 6.11 13.62 5.44
N TYR A 254 6.98 12.68 5.11
CA TYR A 254 8.24 12.48 5.83
C TYR A 254 9.22 13.64 5.62
N ASP A 255 9.15 14.35 4.49
CA ASP A 255 9.92 15.57 4.28
C ASP A 255 9.44 16.72 5.16
N LEU A 256 8.17 16.70 5.57
CA LEU A 256 7.60 17.68 6.49
C LEU A 256 7.89 17.30 7.96
N ILE A 257 7.77 16.01 8.30
CA ILE A 257 8.03 15.52 9.67
C ILE A 257 9.54 15.44 9.98
N ALA A 258 10.43 15.40 8.98
CA ALA A 258 11.87 15.35 9.22
C ALA A 258 12.55 16.73 9.28
N ARG A 259 11.81 17.84 9.09
CA ARG A 259 12.31 19.22 9.22
C ARG A 259 12.28 19.70 10.66
#